data_AF-A0A8D9HC12-F1
#
_entry.id   AF-A0A8D9HC12-F1
#
_cell.length_a   1.000
_cell.length_b   1.000
_cell.length_c   1.000
_cell.angle_alpha   90.00
_cell.angle_beta   90.00
_cell.angle_gamma   90.00
#
_symmetry.space_group_name_H-M   'P 1'
#
loop_
_entity.id
_entity.type
_entity.pdbx_description
1 polymer ?
#
loop_
_entity_poly.entity_id
_entity_poly.type
_entity_poly.pdbx_seq_one_letter_code
_entity_poly.pdbx_strand_id
1 'polypeptide(L)'
;MQVLIQLSESQRSPLAKRPLQRAAYFCIGEEKHLSKPEIELAESQRSPLVQISYWLMCLVPFRTQLVLFIFVHPVSRNVYRTINTSVVELLWLQLIWLVDWWAFMKINLYADAETLEQLGKEHALVLSNHRGDIDWLVGWVMAQRSGCLGSTLAIMRKEAKYFPIIGWSMWFSEYILLAKKWAKDEKILKAGFNQLKDFPTTFWLGLFVEGTRFN
;
A
#
# COMPACT_ATOMS: atom_id res chain seq x y z
N MET A 1 -11.82 6.81 8.81
CA MET A 1 -10.86 7.51 7.95
C MET A 1 -11.61 8.03 6.72
N GLN A 2 -11.36 9.24 6.28
CA GLN A 2 -11.88 9.76 5.00
C GLN A 2 -10.75 9.67 3.98
N VAL A 3 -11.03 9.13 2.80
CA VAL A 3 -10.05 8.99 1.74
C VAL A 3 -10.59 9.61 0.46
N LEU A 4 -9.90 10.62 -0.01
CA LEU A 4 -10.13 11.18 -1.32
C LEU A 4 -9.23 10.45 -2.32
N ILE A 5 -9.83 9.80 -3.30
CA ILE A 5 -9.09 9.12 -4.38
C ILE A 5 -9.15 10.04 -5.59
N GLN A 6 -8.01 10.65 -5.92
CA GLN A 6 -7.87 11.47 -7.12
C GLN A 6 -7.30 10.61 -8.24
N LEU A 7 -8.09 10.42 -9.29
CA LEU A 7 -7.77 9.51 -10.38
C LEU A 7 -7.06 10.25 -11.52
N SER A 8 -6.12 9.56 -12.17
CA SER A 8 -5.27 10.12 -13.23
C SER A 8 -6.09 10.56 -14.45
N GLU A 9 -5.75 11.72 -15.03
CA GLU A 9 -6.42 12.29 -16.20
C GLU A 9 -6.08 11.59 -17.53
N SER A 10 -5.12 10.65 -17.54
CA SER A 10 -4.47 10.20 -18.78
C SER A 10 -5.36 9.40 -19.75
N GLN A 11 -6.57 9.00 -19.35
CA GLN A 11 -7.51 8.23 -20.20
C GLN A 11 -8.81 8.98 -20.53
N ARG A 12 -8.90 10.30 -20.28
CA ARG A 12 -10.14 11.07 -20.54
C ARG A 12 -10.18 11.72 -21.92
N SER A 13 -11.41 11.74 -22.47
CA SER A 13 -11.78 12.57 -23.63
C SER A 13 -11.34 14.03 -23.42
N PRO A 14 -10.83 14.73 -24.46
CA PRO A 14 -10.35 16.13 -24.37
C PRO A 14 -11.39 17.15 -23.87
N LEU A 15 -12.65 16.74 -23.73
CA LEU A 15 -13.78 17.60 -23.33
C LEU A 15 -13.99 17.69 -21.81
N ALA A 16 -13.33 16.87 -20.99
CA ALA A 16 -13.50 16.90 -19.53
C ALA A 16 -12.70 18.04 -18.89
N LYS A 17 -13.39 19.11 -18.46
CA LYS A 17 -12.77 20.37 -17.99
C LYS A 17 -12.25 20.37 -16.54
N ARG A 18 -12.41 19.30 -15.75
CA ARG A 18 -11.92 19.24 -14.35
C ARG A 18 -11.41 17.84 -13.98
N PRO A 19 -10.38 17.72 -13.11
CA PRO A 19 -10.00 16.44 -12.52
C PRO A 19 -11.21 15.84 -11.79
N LEU A 20 -11.52 14.57 -12.05
CA LEU A 20 -12.59 13.88 -11.34
C LEU A 20 -12.03 13.51 -9.97
N GLN A 21 -12.47 14.23 -8.95
CA GLN A 21 -12.18 13.90 -7.56
C GLN A 21 -13.28 12.96 -7.10
N ARG A 22 -12.92 11.70 -6.79
CA ARG A 22 -13.85 10.73 -6.24
C ARG A 22 -13.59 10.58 -4.75
N ALA A 23 -14.64 10.69 -3.95
CA ALA A 23 -14.55 10.58 -2.51
C ALA A 23 -15.03 9.19 -2.06
N ALA A 24 -14.25 8.56 -1.18
CA ALA A 24 -14.60 7.32 -0.53
C ALA A 24 -14.45 7.47 0.99
N TYR A 25 -15.40 6.91 1.74
CA TYR A 25 -15.43 7.01 3.19
C TYR A 25 -15.25 5.63 3.82
N PHE A 26 -14.52 5.60 4.94
CA PHE A 26 -14.21 4.35 5.64
C PHE A 26 -14.61 4.43 7.09
N CYS A 27 -15.33 3.39 7.49
CA CYS A 27 -15.56 3.08 8.88
C CYS A 27 -14.80 1.79 9.22
N ILE A 28 -13.91 1.88 10.20
CA ILE A 28 -13.30 0.71 10.82
C ILE A 28 -14.23 0.33 11.97
N GLY A 29 -14.81 -0.87 11.89
CA GLY A 29 -15.53 -1.48 12.99
C GLY A 29 -14.64 -2.51 13.68
N GLU A 30 -14.66 -2.52 15.01
CA GLU A 30 -14.07 -3.59 15.82
C GLU A 30 -15.18 -4.52 16.28
N GLU A 31 -15.01 -5.81 16.07
CA GLU A 31 -15.94 -6.83 16.53
C GLU A 31 -15.73 -7.06 18.03
N LYS A 32 -16.55 -6.40 18.86
CA LYS A 32 -16.38 -6.38 20.33
C LYS A 32 -16.71 -7.70 21.03
N HIS A 33 -17.25 -8.69 20.31
CA HIS A 33 -17.62 -10.00 20.84
C HIS A 33 -17.05 -11.09 19.95
N LEU A 34 -15.80 -11.45 20.21
CA LEU A 34 -15.17 -12.65 19.66
C LEU A 34 -15.83 -13.88 20.27
N SER A 35 -16.19 -14.83 19.42
CA SER A 35 -16.66 -16.14 19.82
C SER A 35 -15.53 -16.96 20.47
N LYS A 36 -15.87 -17.90 21.37
CA LYS A 36 -14.88 -18.82 21.98
C LYS A 36 -13.90 -19.47 20.97
N PRO A 37 -14.35 -20.03 19.83
CA PRO A 37 -13.42 -20.64 18.86
C PRO A 37 -12.46 -19.61 18.23
N GLU A 38 -12.88 -18.35 18.04
CA GLU A 38 -11.99 -17.29 17.53
C GLU A 38 -10.90 -16.91 18.54
N ILE A 39 -11.24 -16.91 19.83
CA ILE A 39 -10.28 -16.66 20.91
C ILE A 39 -9.26 -17.80 21.00
N GLU A 40 -9.72 -19.05 21.03
CA GLU A 40 -8.83 -20.23 21.09
C GLU A 40 -7.89 -20.31 19.88
N LEU A 41 -8.39 -19.93 18.71
CA LEU A 41 -7.60 -19.84 17.48
C LEU A 41 -6.54 -18.73 17.56
N ALA A 42 -6.91 -17.54 18.06
CA ALA A 42 -5.98 -16.43 18.27
C ALA A 42 -4.88 -16.79 19.30
N GLU A 43 -5.21 -17.58 20.33
CA GLU A 43 -4.24 -18.07 21.30
C GLU A 43 -3.27 -19.09 20.70
N SER A 44 -3.77 -20.04 19.89
CA SER A 44 -2.94 -21.02 19.16
C SER A 44 -1.89 -20.34 18.27
N GLN A 45 -2.25 -19.21 17.65
CA GLN A 45 -1.37 -18.44 16.77
C GLN A 45 -0.28 -17.66 17.49
N ARG A 46 -0.46 -17.38 18.78
CA ARG A 46 0.61 -16.81 19.61
C ARG A 46 1.71 -17.83 19.90
N SER A 47 1.53 -19.10 19.51
CA SER A 47 2.59 -20.10 19.64
C SER A 47 3.84 -19.67 18.87
N PRO A 48 5.04 -19.88 19.44
CA PRO A 48 6.30 -19.52 18.78
C PRO A 48 6.47 -20.19 17.41
N LEU A 49 5.93 -21.40 17.23
CA LEU A 49 6.02 -22.15 15.96
C LEU A 49 5.30 -21.45 14.82
N VAL A 50 4.08 -20.96 15.06
CA VAL A 50 3.32 -20.21 14.05
C VAL A 50 4.06 -18.92 13.68
N GLN A 51 4.56 -18.19 14.68
CA GLN A 51 5.33 -16.97 14.43
C GLN A 51 6.61 -17.25 13.60
N ILE A 52 7.39 -18.28 13.95
CA ILE A 52 8.59 -18.67 13.21
C ILE A 52 8.23 -19.05 11.76
N SER A 53 7.19 -19.85 11.57
CA SER A 53 6.75 -20.26 10.24
C SER A 53 6.37 -19.06 9.36
N TYR A 54 5.67 -18.09 9.93
CA TYR A 54 5.29 -16.84 9.26
C TYR A 54 6.52 -16.03 8.82
N TRP A 55 7.50 -15.84 9.72
CA TRP A 55 8.74 -15.13 9.38
C TRP A 55 9.54 -15.85 8.29
N LEU A 56 9.61 -17.19 8.33
CA LEU A 56 10.27 -17.97 7.28
C LEU A 56 9.59 -17.82 5.92
N MET A 57 8.26 -17.74 5.88
CA MET A 57 7.50 -17.48 4.66
C MET A 57 7.79 -16.08 4.09
N CYS A 58 7.92 -15.06 4.94
CA CYS A 58 8.26 -13.69 4.52
C CYS A 58 9.66 -13.59 3.88
N LEU A 59 10.60 -14.48 4.23
CA LEU A 59 11.95 -14.48 3.66
C LEU A 59 11.98 -14.89 2.18
N VAL A 60 11.01 -15.69 1.71
CA VAL A 60 10.96 -16.15 0.31
C VAL A 60 10.74 -15.00 -0.69
N PRO A 61 9.66 -14.18 -0.58
CA PRO A 61 9.48 -13.05 -1.47
C PRO A 61 10.61 -12.04 -1.31
N PHE A 62 11.09 -11.78 -0.08
CA PHE A 62 12.20 -10.86 0.15
C PHE A 62 13.48 -11.28 -0.59
N ARG A 63 13.87 -12.56 -0.52
CA ARG A 63 15.02 -13.08 -1.30
C ARG A 63 14.79 -12.97 -2.80
N THR A 64 13.57 -13.22 -3.25
CA THR A 64 13.19 -13.08 -4.65
C THR A 64 13.36 -11.64 -5.12
N GLN A 65 12.93 -10.64 -4.34
CA GLN A 65 13.14 -9.23 -4.67
C GLN A 65 14.63 -8.88 -4.77
N LEU A 66 15.46 -9.41 -3.87
CA LEU A 66 16.91 -9.20 -3.92
C LEU A 66 17.52 -9.74 -5.22
N VAL A 67 17.14 -10.95 -5.63
CA VAL A 67 17.59 -11.55 -6.89
C VAL A 67 17.12 -10.71 -8.08
N LEU A 68 15.84 -10.31 -8.11
CA LEU A 68 15.31 -9.45 -9.17
C LEU A 68 16.04 -8.10 -9.24
N PHE A 69 16.38 -7.52 -8.09
CA PHE A 69 17.10 -6.25 -8.03
C PHE A 69 18.54 -6.36 -8.54
N ILE A 70 19.21 -7.48 -8.31
CA ILE A 70 20.59 -7.69 -8.78
C ILE A 70 20.62 -8.01 -10.27
N PHE A 71 19.72 -8.86 -10.76
CA PHE A 71 19.82 -9.42 -12.12
C PHE A 71 18.88 -8.77 -13.14
N VAL A 72 17.66 -8.39 -12.75
CA VAL A 72 16.62 -7.91 -13.69
C VAL A 72 16.57 -6.38 -13.74
N HIS A 73 16.63 -5.72 -12.58
CA HIS A 73 16.62 -4.26 -12.48
C HIS A 73 17.67 -3.54 -13.35
N PRO A 74 18.96 -3.97 -13.44
CA PRO A 74 19.92 -3.30 -14.30
C PRO A 74 19.68 -3.50 -15.81
N VAL A 75 18.94 -4.55 -16.20
CA VAL A 75 18.67 -4.87 -17.61
C VAL A 75 17.42 -4.14 -18.09
N SER A 76 16.33 -4.20 -17.32
CA SER A 76 15.08 -3.53 -17.67
C SER A 76 14.26 -3.19 -16.44
N ARG A 77 14.06 -1.87 -16.25
CA ARG A 77 13.27 -1.34 -15.14
C ARG A 77 11.79 -1.74 -15.24
N ASN A 78 11.22 -1.78 -16.43
CA ASN A 78 9.81 -2.12 -16.62
C ASN A 78 9.55 -3.60 -16.32
N VAL A 79 10.41 -4.49 -16.81
CA VAL A 79 10.32 -5.93 -16.50
C VAL A 79 10.49 -6.16 -15.00
N TYR A 80 11.48 -5.49 -14.38
CA TYR A 80 11.65 -5.53 -12.94
C TYR A 80 10.38 -5.10 -12.20
N ARG A 81 9.80 -3.93 -12.54
CA ARG A 81 8.58 -3.42 -11.91
C ARG A 81 7.40 -4.38 -12.05
N THR A 82 7.17 -4.94 -13.24
CA THR A 82 6.08 -5.88 -13.48
C THR A 82 6.22 -7.12 -12.62
N ILE A 83 7.40 -7.75 -12.59
CA ILE A 83 7.60 -8.97 -11.79
C ILE A 83 7.61 -8.65 -10.29
N ASN A 84 8.28 -7.56 -9.90
CA ASN A 84 8.37 -7.13 -8.50
C ASN A 84 6.99 -6.80 -7.93
N THR A 85 6.06 -6.24 -8.72
CA THR A 85 4.67 -6.00 -8.32
C THR A 85 4.03 -7.28 -7.76
N SER A 86 4.15 -8.41 -8.46
CA SER A 86 3.60 -9.69 -7.99
C SER A 86 4.30 -10.22 -6.74
N VAL A 87 5.63 -10.07 -6.64
CA VAL A 87 6.38 -10.51 -5.45
C VAL A 87 6.02 -9.69 -4.22
N VAL A 88 5.86 -8.39 -4.41
CA VAL A 88 5.45 -7.43 -3.38
C VAL A 88 4.03 -7.71 -2.91
N GLU A 89 3.12 -8.01 -3.84
CA GLU A 89 1.76 -8.43 -3.51
C GLU A 89 1.75 -9.65 -2.59
N LEU A 90 2.56 -10.68 -2.88
CA LEU A 90 2.68 -11.86 -2.02
C LEU A 90 3.22 -11.53 -0.63
N LEU A 91 4.13 -10.56 -0.51
CA LEU A 91 4.65 -10.11 0.78
C LEU A 91 3.58 -9.31 1.56
N TRP A 92 2.85 -8.42 0.90
CA TRP A 92 1.80 -7.61 1.52
C TRP A 92 0.59 -8.45 1.92
N LEU A 93 0.22 -9.46 1.14
CA LEU A 93 -0.85 -10.40 1.49
C LEU A 93 -0.57 -11.14 2.80
N GLN A 94 0.69 -11.47 3.09
CA GLN A 94 1.06 -12.06 4.39
C GLN A 94 0.79 -11.10 5.55
N LEU A 95 1.11 -9.81 5.40
CA LEU A 95 0.83 -8.80 6.41
C LEU A 95 -0.66 -8.51 6.57
N ILE A 96 -1.40 -8.41 5.46
CA ILE A 96 -2.85 -8.24 5.51
C ILE A 96 -3.49 -9.44 6.19
N TRP A 97 -3.11 -10.66 5.80
CA TRP A 97 -3.61 -11.87 6.45
C TRP A 97 -3.34 -11.85 7.95
N LEU A 98 -2.13 -11.45 8.38
CA LEU A 98 -1.80 -11.34 9.79
C LEU A 98 -2.75 -10.36 10.51
N VAL A 99 -3.06 -9.20 9.93
CA VAL A 99 -3.89 -8.22 10.62
C VAL A 99 -5.39 -8.49 10.51
N ASP A 100 -5.90 -8.87 9.34
CA ASP A 100 -7.29 -9.27 9.17
C ASP A 100 -7.62 -10.42 10.13
N TRP A 101 -6.70 -11.37 10.28
CA TRP A 101 -6.90 -12.52 11.16
C TRP A 101 -6.64 -12.23 12.64
N TRP A 102 -5.63 -11.42 12.98
CA TRP A 102 -5.28 -11.14 14.38
C TRP A 102 -6.21 -10.10 15.03
N ALA A 103 -6.66 -9.11 14.26
CA ALA A 103 -7.42 -7.98 14.77
C ALA A 103 -8.91 -8.02 14.38
N PHE A 104 -9.35 -9.05 13.64
CA PHE A 104 -10.75 -9.26 13.20
C PHE A 104 -11.38 -7.95 12.65
N MET A 105 -10.61 -7.23 11.84
CA MET A 105 -10.96 -5.88 11.42
C MET A 105 -12.04 -5.91 10.34
N LYS A 106 -13.20 -5.30 10.63
CA LYS A 106 -14.24 -5.06 9.63
C LYS A 106 -14.09 -3.67 9.03
N ILE A 107 -13.55 -3.63 7.82
CA ILE A 107 -13.42 -2.39 7.03
C ILE A 107 -14.62 -2.27 6.09
N ASN A 108 -15.45 -1.25 6.30
CA ASN A 108 -16.56 -0.90 5.43
C ASN A 108 -16.18 0.28 4.54
N LEU A 109 -16.35 0.10 3.23
CA LEU A 109 -16.09 1.10 2.19
C LEU A 109 -17.42 1.67 1.69
N TYR A 110 -17.55 2.99 1.73
CA TYR A 110 -18.70 3.72 1.21
C TYR A 110 -18.25 4.65 0.09
N ALA A 111 -18.77 4.42 -1.11
CA ALA A 111 -18.59 5.27 -2.28
C ALA A 111 -19.79 5.09 -3.23
N ASP A 112 -19.97 5.99 -4.18
CA ASP A 112 -20.97 5.80 -5.23
C ASP A 112 -20.60 4.60 -6.14
N ALA A 113 -21.59 4.04 -6.82
CA ALA A 113 -21.41 2.84 -7.63
C ALA A 113 -20.39 3.02 -8.76
N GLU A 114 -20.35 4.21 -9.38
CA GLU A 114 -19.39 4.51 -10.44
C GLU A 114 -17.95 4.53 -9.89
N THR A 115 -17.74 5.16 -8.73
CA THR A 115 -16.46 5.13 -8.00
C THR A 115 -16.01 3.72 -7.70
N LEU A 116 -16.88 2.88 -7.13
CA LEU A 116 -16.54 1.49 -6.82
C LEU A 116 -16.13 0.70 -8.07
N GLU A 117 -16.81 0.91 -9.19
CA GLU A 117 -16.50 0.22 -10.43
C GLU A 117 -15.12 0.60 -11.01
N GLN A 118 -14.65 1.83 -10.78
CA GLN A 118 -13.37 2.32 -11.31
C GLN A 118 -12.17 2.06 -10.39
N LEU A 119 -12.40 1.62 -9.14
CA LEU A 119 -11.31 1.33 -8.22
C LEU A 119 -10.36 0.27 -8.79
N GLY A 120 -9.08 0.63 -8.83
CA GLY A 120 -8.00 -0.27 -9.27
C GLY A 120 -7.85 -0.40 -10.78
N LYS A 121 -8.70 0.26 -11.58
CA LYS A 121 -8.61 0.24 -13.05
C LYS A 121 -7.67 1.31 -13.61
N GLU A 122 -7.46 2.39 -12.87
CA GLU A 122 -6.61 3.51 -13.28
C GLU A 122 -5.63 3.96 -12.19
N HIS A 123 -4.56 4.63 -12.60
CA HIS A 123 -3.59 5.19 -11.67
C HIS A 123 -4.27 6.20 -10.75
N ALA A 124 -4.02 6.09 -9.45
CA ALA A 124 -4.69 6.90 -8.46
C ALA A 124 -3.71 7.54 -7.48
N LEU A 125 -3.93 8.81 -7.16
CA LEU A 125 -3.37 9.46 -5.98
C LEU A 125 -4.39 9.33 -4.85
N VAL A 126 -4.04 8.56 -3.82
CA VAL A 126 -4.91 8.29 -2.67
C VAL A 126 -4.53 9.23 -1.54
N LEU A 127 -5.38 10.23 -1.31
CA LEU A 127 -5.22 11.23 -0.27
C LEU A 127 -6.07 10.86 0.94
N SER A 128 -5.44 10.61 2.08
CA SER A 128 -6.15 10.19 3.30
C SER A 128 -5.90 11.17 4.43
N ASN A 129 -6.91 11.38 5.26
CA ASN A 129 -6.69 11.96 6.59
C ASN A 129 -5.94 10.96 7.49
N HIS A 130 -5.14 11.45 8.44
CA HIS A 130 -4.35 10.59 9.32
C HIS A 130 -4.88 10.65 10.75
N ARG A 131 -5.71 9.67 11.11
CA ARG A 131 -6.34 9.57 12.44
C ARG A 131 -5.72 8.51 13.34
N GLY A 132 -5.06 7.49 12.79
CA GLY A 132 -4.53 6.37 13.57
C GLY A 132 -3.28 5.71 12.99
N ASP A 133 -2.57 4.98 13.84
CA ASP A 133 -1.29 4.33 13.53
C ASP A 133 -1.38 3.25 12.45
N ILE A 134 -2.59 2.75 12.20
CA ILE A 134 -2.89 1.66 11.27
C ILE A 134 -3.60 2.14 9.99
N ASP A 135 -3.69 3.46 9.76
CA ASP A 135 -4.38 4.02 8.58
C ASP A 135 -3.77 3.53 7.25
N TRP A 136 -2.45 3.37 7.20
CA TRP A 136 -1.74 2.87 6.03
C TRP A 136 -2.15 1.43 5.69
N LEU A 137 -2.47 0.62 6.70
CA LEU A 137 -2.86 -0.76 6.52
C LEU A 137 -4.29 -0.87 5.98
N VAL A 138 -5.20 0.01 6.41
CA VAL A 138 -6.53 0.13 5.81
C VAL A 138 -6.42 0.47 4.31
N GLY A 139 -5.45 1.33 3.95
CA GLY A 139 -5.10 1.60 2.55
C GLY A 139 -4.70 0.35 1.77
N TRP A 140 -3.92 -0.55 2.38
CA TRP A 140 -3.53 -1.82 1.76
C TRP A 140 -4.68 -2.81 1.63
N VAL A 141 -5.56 -2.94 2.62
CA VAL A 141 -6.76 -3.78 2.50
C VAL A 141 -7.66 -3.30 1.36
N MET A 142 -7.78 -1.98 1.18
CA MET A 142 -8.48 -1.45 0.00
C MET A 142 -7.81 -1.80 -1.32
N ALA A 143 -6.49 -1.61 -1.38
CA ALA A 143 -5.72 -1.91 -2.58
C ALA A 143 -5.84 -3.40 -2.93
N GLN A 144 -5.84 -4.29 -1.94
CA GLN A 144 -6.12 -5.71 -2.12
C GLN A 144 -7.52 -5.94 -2.71
N ARG A 145 -8.57 -5.34 -2.11
CA ARG A 145 -9.95 -5.46 -2.62
C ARG A 145 -10.12 -4.90 -4.04
N SER A 146 -9.24 -4.00 -4.45
CA SER A 146 -9.23 -3.36 -5.77
C SER A 146 -8.22 -4.00 -6.74
N GLY A 147 -7.51 -5.07 -6.35
CA GLY A 147 -6.52 -5.75 -7.18
C GLY A 147 -5.24 -4.96 -7.48
N CYS A 148 -4.90 -3.96 -6.66
CA CYS A 148 -3.75 -3.06 -6.84
C CYS A 148 -2.72 -3.12 -5.70
N LEU A 149 -2.75 -4.18 -4.88
CA LEU A 149 -1.91 -4.25 -3.69
C LEU A 149 -0.41 -4.23 -4.02
N GLY A 150 0.02 -5.03 -5.00
CA GLY A 150 1.43 -5.12 -5.39
C GLY A 150 2.02 -3.82 -5.97
N SER A 151 1.16 -2.96 -6.52
CA SER A 151 1.49 -1.67 -7.12
C SER A 151 1.05 -0.49 -6.24
N THR A 152 0.81 -0.74 -4.95
CA THR A 152 0.57 0.34 -4.00
C THR A 152 1.90 0.93 -3.57
N LEU A 153 2.08 2.22 -3.82
CA LEU A 153 3.23 3.01 -3.45
C LEU A 153 2.80 4.04 -2.42
N ALA A 154 3.74 4.54 -1.62
CA ALA A 154 3.47 5.62 -0.70
C ALA A 154 4.63 6.59 -0.58
N ILE A 155 4.28 7.85 -0.28
CA ILE A 155 5.23 8.85 0.16
C ILE A 155 5.37 8.69 1.68
N MET A 156 6.57 8.31 2.13
CA MET A 156 6.79 8.01 3.55
C MET A 156 8.10 8.61 4.05
N ARG A 157 8.27 8.58 5.37
CA ARG A 157 9.47 9.07 6.03
C ARG A 157 10.65 8.16 5.72
N LYS A 158 11.83 8.73 5.51
CA LYS A 158 13.06 8.00 5.17
C LYS A 158 13.44 6.97 6.22
N GLU A 159 13.04 7.18 7.47
CA GLU A 159 13.27 6.25 8.56
C GLU A 159 12.51 4.92 8.39
N ALA A 160 11.43 4.89 7.60
CA ALA A 160 10.67 3.66 7.34
C ALA A 160 11.52 2.56 6.67
N LYS A 161 12.58 2.93 5.95
CA LYS A 161 13.50 1.95 5.35
C LYS A 161 14.30 1.13 6.36
N TYR A 162 14.35 1.56 7.63
CA TYR A 162 15.08 0.84 8.68
C TYR A 162 14.27 -0.33 9.26
N PHE A 163 12.99 -0.46 8.93
CA PHE A 163 12.24 -1.66 9.27
C PHE A 163 12.73 -2.85 8.45
N PRO A 164 13.21 -3.93 9.09
CA PRO A 164 13.75 -5.09 8.38
C PRO A 164 12.67 -5.75 7.55
N ILE A 165 13.05 -6.30 6.40
CA ILE A 165 12.17 -6.92 5.40
C ILE A 165 11.21 -5.90 4.78
N ILE A 166 10.27 -5.33 5.54
CA ILE A 166 9.21 -4.45 5.04
C ILE A 166 9.77 -3.15 4.47
N GLY A 167 10.61 -2.44 5.23
CA GLY A 167 11.19 -1.17 4.79
C GLY A 167 12.13 -1.33 3.60
N TRP A 168 12.84 -2.45 3.54
CA TRP A 168 13.69 -2.79 2.38
C TRP A 168 12.85 -3.17 1.16
N SER A 169 11.78 -3.93 1.35
CA SER A 169 10.86 -4.29 0.27
C SER A 169 10.16 -3.06 -0.32
N MET A 170 9.78 -2.10 0.52
CA MET A 170 9.28 -0.78 0.08
C MET A 170 10.35 -0.01 -0.71
N TRP A 171 11.61 -0.05 -0.29
CA TRP A 171 12.71 0.58 -1.01
C TRP A 171 12.95 -0.07 -2.38
N PHE A 172 12.96 -1.39 -2.46
CA PHE A 172 13.03 -2.14 -3.73
C PHE A 172 11.85 -1.83 -4.65
N SER A 173 10.68 -1.55 -4.07
CA SER A 173 9.47 -1.19 -4.80
C SER A 173 9.38 0.29 -5.17
N GLU A 174 10.49 1.03 -5.06
CA GLU A 174 10.60 2.43 -5.48
C GLU A 174 9.66 3.41 -4.74
N TYR A 175 9.38 3.14 -3.47
CA TYR A 175 8.65 4.08 -2.61
C TYR A 175 9.41 5.41 -2.47
N ILE A 176 8.66 6.52 -2.37
CA ILE A 176 9.25 7.84 -2.25
C ILE A 176 9.53 8.14 -0.77
N LEU A 177 10.82 8.14 -0.41
CA LEU A 177 11.30 8.33 0.95
C LEU A 177 11.76 9.78 1.21
N LEU A 178 11.07 10.49 2.10
CA LEU A 178 11.34 11.90 2.42
C LEU A 178 12.14 12.08 3.71
N ALA A 179 13.05 13.05 3.73
CA ALA A 179 13.93 13.38 4.85
C ALA A 179 13.38 14.49 5.77
N LYS A 180 12.14 14.96 5.54
CA LYS A 180 11.50 16.09 6.26
C LYS A 180 12.27 17.40 6.14
N LYS A 181 12.98 17.60 5.03
CA LYS A 181 13.72 18.83 4.72
C LYS A 181 13.40 19.22 3.30
N TRP A 182 12.53 20.21 3.13
CA TRP A 182 12.02 20.65 1.82
C TRP A 182 13.11 20.84 0.77
N ALA A 183 14.21 21.49 1.14
CA ALA A 183 15.35 21.75 0.25
C ALA A 183 15.95 20.48 -0.40
N LYS A 184 15.81 19.31 0.25
CA LYS A 184 16.23 18.01 -0.30
C LYS A 184 15.04 17.28 -0.92
N ASP A 185 13.90 17.30 -0.24
CA ASP A 185 12.72 16.52 -0.57
C ASP A 185 12.05 16.97 -1.87
N GLU A 186 12.11 18.25 -2.23
CA GLU A 186 11.56 18.75 -3.50
C GLU A 186 12.18 18.03 -4.71
N LYS A 187 13.51 17.83 -4.68
CA LYS A 187 14.22 17.11 -5.75
C LYS A 187 13.85 15.63 -5.78
N ILE A 188 13.71 15.01 -4.60
CA ILE A 188 13.32 13.60 -4.45
C ILE A 188 11.90 13.39 -4.98
N LEU A 189 10.96 14.27 -4.62
CA LEU A 189 9.58 14.23 -5.09
C LEU A 189 9.50 14.39 -6.61
N LYS A 190 10.17 15.40 -7.17
CA LYS A 190 10.22 15.61 -8.63
C LYS A 190 10.77 14.39 -9.37
N ALA A 191 11.87 13.82 -8.86
CA ALA A 191 12.45 12.61 -9.43
C ALA A 191 11.49 11.42 -9.30
N GLY A 192 10.91 11.18 -8.12
CA GLY A 192 9.95 10.12 -7.87
C GLY A 192 8.74 10.20 -8.80
N PHE A 193 8.06 11.35 -8.87
CA PHE A 193 6.93 11.54 -9.78
C PHE A 193 7.31 11.34 -11.24
N ASN A 194 8.49 11.79 -11.68
CA ASN A 194 8.93 11.55 -13.04
C ASN A 194 9.15 10.07 -13.34
N GLN A 195 9.60 9.29 -12.35
CA GLN A 195 9.76 7.84 -12.44
C GLN A 195 8.43 7.08 -12.38
N LEU A 196 7.33 7.69 -11.93
CA LEU A 196 6.02 7.04 -11.92
C LEU A 196 5.26 7.19 -13.24
N LYS A 197 5.70 8.09 -14.13
CA LYS A 197 5.05 8.31 -15.42
C LYS A 197 5.11 7.10 -16.36
N ASP A 198 6.16 6.30 -16.23
CA ASP A 198 6.42 5.10 -17.05
C ASP A 198 6.17 3.80 -16.27
N PHE A 199 5.38 3.85 -15.18
CA PHE A 199 5.06 2.66 -14.39
C PHE A 199 4.18 1.70 -15.22
N PRO A 200 4.56 0.42 -15.37
CA PRO A 200 3.95 -0.47 -16.36
C PRO A 200 2.56 -1.00 -15.98
N THR A 201 2.16 -0.86 -14.72
CA THR A 201 0.89 -1.35 -14.18
C THR A 201 0.12 -0.22 -13.50
N THR A 202 -1.20 -0.36 -13.40
CA THR A 202 -2.00 0.56 -12.58
C THR A 202 -1.45 0.58 -11.16
N PHE A 203 -1.13 1.78 -10.65
CA PHE A 203 -0.55 1.96 -9.31
C PHE A 203 -1.37 2.96 -8.51
N TRP A 204 -1.35 2.79 -7.19
CA TRP A 204 -1.94 3.71 -6.24
C TRP A 204 -0.85 4.37 -5.43
N LEU A 205 -0.78 5.70 -5.43
CA LEU A 205 0.17 6.45 -4.62
C LEU A 205 -0.54 7.03 -3.40
N GLY A 206 -0.27 6.46 -2.22
CA GLY A 206 -0.78 6.93 -0.95
C GLY A 206 -0.01 8.16 -0.44
N LEU A 207 -0.76 9.18 -0.02
CA LEU A 207 -0.24 10.37 0.65
C LEU A 207 -1.15 10.79 1.81
N PHE A 208 -0.56 10.91 2.99
CA PHE A 208 -1.21 11.55 4.15
C PHE A 208 -0.85 13.03 4.14
N VAL A 209 -1.77 13.86 3.64
CA VAL A 209 -1.53 15.30 3.38
C VAL A 209 -1.34 16.12 4.67
N GLU A 210 -1.76 15.59 5.81
CA GLU A 210 -1.65 16.27 7.11
C GLU A 210 -0.20 16.33 7.61
N GLY A 211 0.71 15.47 7.12
CA GLY A 211 2.15 15.46 7.46
C GLY A 211 2.50 15.06 8.91
N THR A 212 1.55 15.22 9.82
CA THR A 212 1.57 14.86 11.25
C THR A 212 0.16 14.51 11.69
N ARG A 213 0.02 13.62 12.69
CA ARG A 213 -1.29 13.31 13.30
C ARG A 213 -1.81 14.55 14.03
N PHE A 214 -3.12 14.79 13.96
CA PHE A 214 -3.78 15.70 14.89
C PHE A 214 -3.92 14.99 16.25
N ASN A 215 -3.12 15.41 17.23
CA ASN A 215 -3.29 15.02 18.63
C ASN A 215 -4.33 15.93 19.30
#